data_AF-A0A6N8IIG2-F1
#
_entry.id   AF-A0A6N8IIG2-F1
#
_cell.length_a   1.000
_cell.length_b   1.000
_cell.length_c   1.000
_cell.angle_alpha   90.00
_cell.angle_beta   90.00
_cell.angle_gamma   90.00
#
_symmetry.space_group_name_H-M   'P 1'
#
loop_
_entity.id
_entity.type
_entity.pdbx_description
1 polymer ?
#
loop_
_entity_poly.entity_id
_entity_poly.type
_entity_poly.pdbx_seq_one_letter_code
_entity_poly.pdbx_strand_id
1 'polypeptide(L)'
;MAHSIFLSKLSAEEYKKLSDELWETQNGRCYICGREIDRDVEETNIDHIVPLATGGKDSPSNFALTHAGCNKRKQDGDLRVAQVLEKLRQIQEEVGNRTATLADVLGYFGGSKKDPNIKVDGDVFKVAFGDGMAQTFPIFTDGLSGERSVFIEVPIEYLFHDGLINPRGINTRIGGLIKEFHRGNPQLQVALARLDCGRIKMFDGQHKTAAQLLLGQRKVPLRLFIDPDVQRLIDANTNAGSKLKQVAFDRAIMHQLANTLYGERIERYQREHGLPDDNYSFSEQNLVSYFKGQADLRRYIIDAQKNQITHSTENKLTAYINFDGKRKDLPLSYSAYDKAILSHLIDSKNILDKPLDYRSEEQRNPRQIEQSQIIRFLNILANEIYVEKFDPEIGTNRIENRVSKGDDAAITNDHLAAFRMSKEEILLAAVPLMIDVVTYALTFSGESFDRQSLFMTEFPAPVWEMLEKFVSSYAALPLWRNRALADTIFSGKQTRNYWKEIFSTGCTPDGTRVLEAPLKIIDMIS
;
A
#
# COMPACT_ATOMS: atom_id res chain seq x y z
N MET A 1 -16.89 -9.59 3.84
CA MET A 1 -17.22 -10.77 3.01
C MET A 1 -18.48 -10.45 2.22
N ALA A 2 -18.44 -10.58 0.90
CA ALA A 2 -19.65 -10.43 0.08
C ALA A 2 -20.57 -11.63 0.34
N HIS A 3 -21.85 -11.37 0.59
CA HIS A 3 -22.83 -12.39 0.92
C HIS A 3 -23.41 -13.01 -0.36
N SER A 4 -23.35 -14.34 -0.50
CA SER A 4 -23.99 -15.05 -1.63
C SER A 4 -25.51 -15.01 -1.46
N ILE A 5 -26.19 -14.37 -2.40
CA ILE A 5 -27.66 -14.38 -2.41
C ILE A 5 -28.13 -15.76 -2.87
N PHE A 6 -27.45 -16.37 -3.84
CA PHE A 6 -27.78 -17.69 -4.35
C PHE A 6 -27.74 -18.75 -3.24
N LEU A 7 -26.60 -18.91 -2.56
CA LEU A 7 -26.44 -19.95 -1.54
C LEU A 7 -27.37 -19.71 -0.33
N SER A 8 -27.64 -18.44 0.01
CA SER A 8 -28.55 -18.09 1.12
C SER A 8 -30.02 -18.44 0.87
N LYS A 9 -30.41 -18.61 -0.39
CA LYS A 9 -31.78 -18.98 -0.79
C LYS A 9 -32.01 -20.49 -0.86
N LEU A 10 -30.95 -21.29 -0.81
CA LEU A 10 -31.05 -22.75 -0.89
C LEU A 10 -31.56 -23.31 0.45
N SER A 11 -32.49 -24.26 0.37
CA SER A 11 -32.81 -25.16 1.48
C SER A 11 -31.62 -26.10 1.78
N ALA A 12 -31.66 -26.77 2.93
CA ALA A 12 -30.62 -27.73 3.31
C ALA A 12 -30.50 -28.89 2.29
N GLU A 13 -31.61 -29.34 1.71
CA GLU A 13 -31.63 -30.40 0.69
C GLU A 13 -31.03 -29.91 -0.64
N GLU A 14 -31.36 -28.69 -1.08
CA GLU A 14 -30.81 -28.11 -2.30
C GLU A 14 -29.31 -27.80 -2.17
N TYR A 15 -28.86 -27.34 -1.00
CA TYR A 15 -27.44 -27.15 -0.71
C TYR A 15 -26.69 -28.48 -0.77
N LYS A 16 -27.26 -29.54 -0.18
CA LYS A 16 -26.68 -30.88 -0.23
C LYS A 16 -26.58 -31.39 -1.67
N LYS A 17 -27.65 -31.24 -2.47
CA LYS A 17 -27.65 -31.62 -3.88
C LYS A 17 -26.58 -30.88 -4.68
N LEU A 18 -26.44 -29.57 -4.50
CA LEU A 18 -25.38 -28.79 -5.14
C LEU A 18 -23.99 -29.25 -4.70
N SER A 19 -23.81 -29.58 -3.41
CA SER A 19 -22.56 -30.14 -2.91
C SER A 19 -22.25 -31.49 -3.56
N ASP A 20 -23.25 -32.34 -3.79
CA ASP A 20 -23.09 -33.64 -4.46
C ASP A 20 -22.68 -33.46 -5.91
N GLU A 21 -23.36 -32.58 -6.64
CA GLU A 21 -23.06 -32.24 -8.04
C GLU A 21 -21.62 -31.69 -8.20
N LEU A 22 -21.20 -30.80 -7.29
CA LEU A 22 -19.83 -30.27 -7.29
C LEU A 22 -18.81 -31.34 -6.93
N TRP A 23 -19.11 -32.24 -5.99
CA TRP A 23 -18.22 -33.35 -5.63
C TRP A 23 -17.99 -34.28 -6.82
N GLU A 24 -19.06 -34.68 -7.52
CA GLU A 24 -19.00 -35.51 -8.73
C GLU A 24 -18.21 -34.81 -9.85
N THR A 25 -18.54 -33.54 -10.12
CA THR A 25 -17.85 -32.74 -11.15
C THR A 25 -16.35 -32.58 -10.87
N GLN A 26 -15.97 -32.58 -9.59
CA GLN A 26 -14.58 -32.49 -9.14
C GLN A 26 -13.91 -33.86 -8.95
N ASN A 27 -14.53 -34.96 -9.38
CA ASN A 27 -14.06 -36.33 -9.21
C ASN A 27 -13.72 -36.66 -7.74
N GLY A 28 -14.58 -36.20 -6.83
CA GLY A 28 -14.44 -36.38 -5.39
C GLY A 28 -13.28 -35.64 -4.73
N ARG A 29 -12.68 -34.65 -5.41
CA ARG A 29 -11.49 -33.93 -4.92
C ARG A 29 -11.81 -32.51 -4.48
N CYS A 30 -11.04 -32.03 -3.51
CA CYS A 30 -11.05 -30.63 -3.08
C CYS A 30 -10.45 -29.73 -4.16
N TYR A 31 -11.18 -28.66 -4.51
CA TYR A 31 -10.74 -27.74 -5.57
C TYR A 31 -9.41 -27.04 -5.25
N ILE A 32 -9.16 -26.72 -3.97
CA ILE A 32 -7.93 -26.02 -3.55
C ILE A 32 -6.73 -26.98 -3.50
N CYS A 33 -6.82 -28.09 -2.76
CA CYS A 33 -5.67 -28.94 -2.50
C CYS A 33 -5.51 -30.12 -3.46
N GLY A 34 -6.56 -30.45 -4.22
CA GLY A 34 -6.57 -31.56 -5.17
C GLY A 34 -6.60 -32.96 -4.55
N ARG A 35 -6.65 -33.07 -3.21
CA ARG A 35 -6.80 -34.35 -2.50
C ARG A 35 -8.26 -34.79 -2.49
N GLU A 36 -8.47 -36.10 -2.40
CA GLU A 36 -9.79 -36.70 -2.23
C GLU A 36 -10.46 -36.16 -0.96
N ILE A 37 -11.77 -36.01 -1.03
CA ILE A 37 -12.62 -35.60 0.09
C ILE A 37 -13.30 -36.85 0.62
N ASP A 38 -12.98 -37.22 1.85
CA ASP A 38 -13.74 -38.22 2.59
C ASP A 38 -14.94 -37.52 3.26
N ARG A 39 -16.12 -37.62 2.66
CA ARG A 39 -17.32 -36.91 3.12
C ARG A 39 -17.92 -37.48 4.40
N ASP A 40 -17.50 -38.66 4.83
CA ASP A 40 -17.96 -39.27 6.08
C ASP A 40 -17.23 -38.69 7.30
N VAL A 41 -16.02 -38.15 7.09
CA VAL A 41 -15.12 -37.68 8.16
C VAL A 41 -14.76 -36.20 8.03
N GLU A 42 -14.70 -35.66 6.80
CA GLU A 42 -14.23 -34.32 6.53
C GLU A 42 -15.37 -33.33 6.22
N GLU A 43 -15.32 -32.17 6.86
CA GLU A 43 -16.23 -31.06 6.55
C GLU A 43 -15.85 -30.35 5.24
N THR A 44 -16.86 -29.97 4.47
CA THR A 44 -16.71 -29.24 3.21
C THR A 44 -17.44 -27.91 3.20
N ASN A 45 -16.99 -27.00 2.33
CA ASN A 45 -17.67 -25.76 2.02
C ASN A 45 -17.75 -25.55 0.51
N ILE A 46 -18.88 -25.01 0.05
CA ILE A 46 -19.03 -24.43 -1.28
C ILE A 46 -18.57 -22.97 -1.22
N ASP A 47 -17.64 -22.59 -2.11
CA ASP A 47 -17.16 -21.21 -2.23
C ASP A 47 -17.07 -20.79 -3.71
N HIS A 48 -17.02 -19.48 -3.97
CA HIS A 48 -16.87 -18.95 -5.32
C HIS A 48 -15.42 -19.11 -5.82
N ILE A 49 -15.25 -19.65 -7.03
CA ILE A 49 -13.95 -19.76 -7.71
C ILE A 49 -13.35 -18.36 -7.88
N VAL A 50 -14.09 -17.47 -8.54
CA VAL A 50 -13.80 -16.04 -8.57
C VAL A 50 -14.66 -15.37 -7.50
N PRO A 51 -14.08 -14.65 -6.52
CA PRO A 51 -14.84 -13.98 -5.48
C PRO A 51 -15.85 -12.97 -6.04
N LEU A 52 -17.01 -12.88 -5.40
CA LEU A 52 -17.99 -11.82 -5.71
C LEU A 52 -17.36 -10.42 -5.61
N ALA A 53 -16.46 -10.24 -4.63
CA ALA A 53 -15.74 -8.98 -4.40
C ALA A 53 -14.81 -8.58 -5.56
N THR A 54 -14.50 -9.50 -6.49
CA THR A 54 -13.68 -9.27 -7.69
C THR A 54 -14.44 -9.54 -8.99
N GLY A 55 -15.78 -9.49 -8.96
CA GLY A 55 -16.62 -9.64 -10.16
C GLY A 55 -17.01 -11.08 -10.52
N GLY A 56 -16.81 -12.04 -9.60
CA GLY A 56 -17.30 -13.40 -9.78
C GLY A 56 -18.83 -13.48 -9.87
N LYS A 57 -19.34 -14.44 -10.65
CA LYS A 57 -20.78 -14.68 -10.76
C LYS A 57 -21.30 -15.43 -9.53
N ASP A 58 -22.47 -15.06 -9.03
CA ASP A 58 -23.16 -15.78 -7.96
C ASP A 58 -24.02 -16.91 -8.54
N SER A 59 -23.37 -17.91 -9.15
CA SER A 59 -24.04 -19.01 -9.86
C SER A 59 -23.23 -20.30 -9.79
N PRO A 60 -23.86 -21.49 -9.97
CA PRO A 60 -23.18 -22.79 -9.94
C PRO A 60 -21.94 -22.90 -10.82
N SER A 61 -21.90 -22.21 -11.96
CA SER A 61 -20.74 -22.17 -12.86
C SER A 61 -19.48 -21.52 -12.28
N ASN A 62 -19.59 -20.84 -11.13
CA ASN A 62 -18.50 -20.20 -10.42
C ASN A 62 -18.35 -20.75 -8.99
N PHE A 63 -18.96 -21.89 -8.68
CA PHE A 63 -18.79 -22.54 -7.37
C PHE A 63 -17.83 -23.71 -7.44
N ALA A 64 -17.18 -23.98 -6.32
CA ALA A 64 -16.38 -25.17 -6.14
C ALA A 64 -16.49 -25.70 -4.70
N LEU A 65 -16.39 -27.01 -4.56
CA LEU A 65 -16.36 -27.70 -3.28
C LEU A 65 -14.92 -27.77 -2.74
N THR A 66 -14.75 -27.42 -1.48
CA THR A 66 -13.45 -27.35 -0.81
C THR A 66 -13.53 -27.98 0.57
N HIS A 67 -12.41 -28.49 1.10
CA HIS A 67 -12.31 -28.80 2.53
C HIS A 67 -12.50 -27.53 3.36
N ALA A 68 -13.18 -27.63 4.50
CA ALA A 68 -13.42 -26.48 5.37
C ALA A 68 -12.12 -25.80 5.84
N GLY A 69 -11.10 -26.59 6.17
CA GLY A 69 -9.77 -26.07 6.54
C GLY A 69 -9.04 -25.37 5.38
N CYS A 70 -9.21 -25.85 4.14
CA CYS A 70 -8.64 -25.18 2.95
C CYS A 70 -9.35 -23.85 2.69
N ASN A 71 -10.68 -23.83 2.77
CA ASN A 71 -11.47 -22.61 2.59
C ASN A 71 -11.13 -21.53 3.62
N LYS A 72 -11.05 -21.93 4.90
CA LYS A 72 -10.73 -21.02 6.01
C LYS A 72 -9.38 -20.33 5.84
N ARG A 73 -8.37 -21.06 5.33
CA ARG A 73 -7.03 -20.50 5.05
C ARG A 73 -7.02 -19.54 3.87
N LYS A 74 -7.86 -19.81 2.87
CA LYS A 74 -7.97 -19.00 1.64
C LYS A 74 -8.62 -17.62 1.88
N GLN A 75 -9.42 -17.47 2.93
CA GLN A 75 -10.13 -16.23 3.28
C GLN A 75 -10.97 -15.70 2.10
N ASP A 76 -10.80 -14.45 1.68
CA ASP A 76 -11.56 -13.81 0.60
C ASP A 76 -10.86 -13.86 -0.77
N GLY A 77 -9.78 -14.65 -0.90
CA GLY A 77 -8.97 -14.74 -2.12
C GLY A 77 -9.66 -15.44 -3.31
N ASP A 78 -8.99 -15.52 -4.46
CA ASP A 78 -9.47 -16.33 -5.59
C ASP A 78 -9.09 -17.81 -5.38
N LEU A 79 -10.01 -18.76 -5.63
CA LEU A 79 -9.71 -20.19 -5.43
C LEU A 79 -8.60 -20.70 -6.35
N ARG A 80 -8.43 -20.11 -7.55
CA ARG A 80 -7.34 -20.45 -8.46
C ARG A 80 -6.00 -20.02 -7.88
N VAL A 81 -5.96 -18.84 -7.25
CA VAL A 81 -4.77 -18.39 -6.52
C VAL A 81 -4.51 -19.25 -5.29
N ALA A 82 -5.57 -19.66 -4.57
CA ALA A 82 -5.44 -20.54 -3.41
C ALA A 82 -4.88 -21.92 -3.81
N GLN A 83 -5.33 -22.48 -4.93
CA GLN A 83 -4.80 -23.74 -5.47
C GLN A 83 -3.30 -23.63 -5.76
N VAL A 84 -2.89 -22.50 -6.35
CA VAL A 84 -1.49 -22.23 -6.66
C VAL A 84 -0.63 -22.09 -5.38
N LEU A 85 -1.15 -21.42 -4.36
CA LEU A 85 -0.48 -21.32 -3.06
C LEU A 85 -0.38 -22.67 -2.33
N GLU A 86 -1.41 -23.50 -2.46
CA GLU A 86 -1.40 -24.85 -1.88
C GLU A 86 -0.37 -25.76 -2.56
N LYS A 87 -0.17 -25.65 -3.88
CA LYS A 87 0.94 -26.34 -4.57
C LYS A 87 2.30 -25.93 -4.01
N LEU A 88 2.52 -24.63 -3.76
CA LEU A 88 3.76 -24.18 -3.13
C LEU A 88 3.91 -24.74 -1.70
N ARG A 89 2.81 -24.88 -0.97
CA ARG A 89 2.80 -25.50 0.36
C ARG A 89 3.20 -26.98 0.29
N GLN A 90 2.70 -27.73 -0.69
CA GLN A 90 3.08 -29.12 -0.94
C GLN A 90 4.58 -29.23 -1.24
N ILE A 91 5.11 -28.35 -2.12
CA ILE A 91 6.55 -28.29 -2.40
C ILE A 91 7.34 -28.02 -1.10
N GLN A 92 6.86 -27.10 -0.25
CA GLN A 92 7.49 -26.80 1.04
C GLN A 92 7.43 -27.97 2.03
N GLU A 93 6.36 -28.77 2.01
CA GLU A 93 6.23 -29.98 2.82
C GLU A 93 7.18 -31.09 2.36
N GLU A 94 7.32 -31.30 1.05
CA GLU A 94 8.26 -32.27 0.45
C GLU A 94 9.72 -31.96 0.78
N VAL A 95 10.05 -30.66 0.86
CA VAL A 95 11.40 -30.19 1.22
C VAL A 95 11.68 -30.34 2.72
N GLY A 96 10.66 -30.37 3.57
CA GLY A 96 10.77 -30.54 5.02
C GLY A 96 11.35 -29.32 5.74
N ASN A 97 12.45 -29.51 6.48
CA ASN A 97 12.94 -28.56 7.50
C ASN A 97 13.63 -27.29 6.96
N ARG A 98 13.87 -27.18 5.65
CA ARG A 98 14.43 -25.96 5.04
C ARG A 98 13.39 -25.25 4.19
N THR A 99 13.56 -23.95 3.99
CA THR A 99 12.71 -23.21 3.05
C THR A 99 12.93 -23.73 1.62
N ALA A 100 11.84 -23.94 0.89
CA ALA A 100 11.88 -24.30 -0.52
C ALA A 100 12.60 -23.21 -1.32
N THR A 101 13.48 -23.62 -2.23
CA THR A 101 14.23 -22.76 -3.13
C THR A 101 13.63 -22.83 -4.53
N LEU A 102 14.13 -22.00 -5.45
CA LEU A 102 13.77 -22.14 -6.85
C LEU A 102 14.13 -23.52 -7.42
N ALA A 103 15.21 -24.16 -6.92
CA ALA A 103 15.59 -25.50 -7.37
C ALA A 103 14.47 -26.52 -7.12
N ASP A 104 13.82 -26.43 -5.95
CA ASP A 104 12.73 -27.34 -5.56
C ASP A 104 11.48 -27.08 -6.41
N VAL A 105 11.15 -25.81 -6.66
CA VAL A 105 10.03 -25.44 -7.53
C VAL A 105 10.27 -25.90 -8.97
N LEU A 106 11.48 -25.68 -9.52
CA LEU A 106 11.85 -26.18 -10.84
C LEU A 106 11.76 -27.71 -10.87
N GLY A 107 12.31 -28.40 -9.87
CA GLY A 107 12.26 -29.86 -9.76
C GLY A 107 10.84 -30.41 -9.77
N TYR A 108 9.93 -29.82 -9.00
CA TYR A 108 8.52 -30.20 -8.94
C TYR A 108 7.83 -30.09 -10.31
N PHE A 109 8.14 -29.05 -11.09
CA PHE A 109 7.59 -28.87 -12.44
C PHE A 109 8.42 -29.56 -13.55
N GLY A 110 9.40 -30.39 -13.20
CA GLY A 110 10.23 -31.12 -14.18
C GLY A 110 11.27 -30.24 -14.90
N GLY A 111 11.64 -29.11 -14.32
CA GLY A 111 12.75 -28.27 -14.75
C GLY A 111 14.13 -28.80 -14.33
N SER A 112 15.19 -28.06 -14.71
CA SER A 112 16.59 -28.37 -14.36
C SER A 112 17.05 -29.79 -14.76
N LYS A 113 16.71 -30.23 -15.97
CA LYS A 113 16.96 -31.60 -16.46
C LYS A 113 18.08 -31.71 -17.49
N LYS A 114 18.30 -30.69 -18.30
CA LYS A 114 19.16 -30.78 -19.49
C LYS A 114 20.05 -29.55 -19.61
N ASP A 115 21.22 -29.76 -20.19
CA ASP A 115 22.13 -28.67 -20.55
C ASP A 115 21.86 -28.29 -22.03
N PRO A 116 21.74 -27.00 -22.36
CA PRO A 116 21.49 -26.56 -23.73
C PRO A 116 22.74 -26.67 -24.61
N ASN A 117 22.55 -26.78 -25.92
CA ASN A 117 23.67 -26.71 -26.88
C ASN A 117 23.96 -25.25 -27.19
N ILE A 118 25.08 -24.73 -26.71
CA ILE A 118 25.45 -23.32 -26.83
C ILE A 118 26.70 -23.15 -27.69
N LYS A 119 26.70 -22.13 -28.56
CA LYS A 119 27.86 -21.65 -29.29
C LYS A 119 27.92 -20.12 -29.22
N VAL A 120 29.08 -19.60 -28.83
CA VAL A 120 29.38 -18.16 -28.86
C VAL A 120 30.31 -17.91 -30.04
N ASP A 121 29.94 -16.99 -30.93
CA ASP A 121 30.67 -16.70 -32.18
C ASP A 121 30.74 -15.18 -32.39
N GLY A 122 31.85 -14.57 -31.99
CA GLY A 122 32.00 -13.12 -31.94
C GLY A 122 30.92 -12.47 -31.06
N ASP A 123 30.11 -11.60 -31.67
CA ASP A 123 29.01 -10.87 -31.02
C ASP A 123 27.66 -11.60 -31.10
N VAL A 124 27.68 -12.89 -31.43
CA VAL A 124 26.48 -13.69 -31.64
C VAL A 124 26.45 -14.87 -30.67
N PHE A 125 25.34 -14.99 -29.95
CA PHE A 125 25.02 -16.13 -29.09
C PHE A 125 24.04 -17.06 -29.81
N LYS A 126 24.43 -18.31 -30.02
CA LYS A 126 23.59 -19.36 -30.62
C LYS A 126 23.26 -20.42 -29.58
N VAL A 127 22.00 -20.81 -29.51
CA VAL A 127 21.55 -21.86 -28.59
C VAL A 127 20.50 -22.74 -29.25
N ALA A 128 20.59 -24.04 -29.02
CA ALA A 128 19.53 -24.99 -29.36
C ALA A 128 19.06 -25.69 -28.08
N PHE A 129 17.74 -25.80 -27.94
CA PHE A 129 17.09 -26.56 -26.88
C PHE A 129 16.63 -27.92 -27.44
N GLY A 130 15.59 -28.50 -26.85
CA GLY A 130 15.15 -29.87 -27.13
C GLY A 130 14.41 -30.04 -28.46
N ASP A 131 14.04 -28.94 -29.11
CA ASP A 131 13.43 -28.90 -30.44
C ASP A 131 14.47 -28.99 -31.57
N GLY A 132 15.77 -28.91 -31.24
CA GLY A 132 16.87 -28.96 -32.20
C GLY A 132 17.01 -27.70 -33.07
N MET A 133 16.14 -26.70 -32.90
CA MET A 133 16.18 -25.47 -33.68
C MET A 133 17.16 -24.48 -33.04
N ALA A 134 18.20 -24.12 -33.80
CA ALA A 134 19.16 -23.12 -33.37
C ALA A 134 18.53 -21.72 -33.38
N GLN A 135 18.49 -21.09 -32.21
CA GLN A 135 18.11 -19.70 -32.03
C GLN A 135 19.37 -18.84 -31.93
N THR A 136 19.31 -17.64 -32.51
CA THR A 136 20.46 -16.74 -32.60
C THR A 136 20.09 -15.39 -32.01
N PHE A 137 20.94 -14.87 -31.13
CA PHE A 137 20.72 -13.64 -30.39
C PHE A 137 21.96 -12.75 -30.42
N PRO A 138 21.79 -11.41 -30.45
CA PRO A 138 22.90 -10.49 -30.33
C PRO A 138 23.45 -10.46 -28.89
N ILE A 139 24.77 -10.38 -28.76
CA ILE A 139 25.44 -10.17 -27.48
C ILE A 139 25.56 -8.67 -27.22
N PHE A 140 25.18 -8.25 -26.02
CA PHE A 140 25.31 -6.89 -25.52
C PHE A 140 26.47 -6.82 -24.53
N THR A 141 27.31 -5.81 -24.69
CA THR A 141 28.42 -5.53 -23.77
C THR A 141 28.10 -4.28 -22.95
N ASP A 142 28.15 -4.39 -21.64
CA ASP A 142 28.02 -3.25 -20.73
C ASP A 142 29.29 -2.38 -20.85
N GLY A 143 29.12 -1.10 -21.21
CA GLY A 143 30.23 -0.19 -21.46
C GLY A 143 31.09 0.13 -20.23
N LEU A 144 30.56 -0.01 -19.01
CA LEU A 144 31.31 0.29 -17.78
C LEU A 144 31.98 -0.96 -17.19
N SER A 145 31.25 -2.07 -17.13
CA SER A 145 31.75 -3.30 -16.53
C SER A 145 32.48 -4.19 -17.54
N GLY A 146 32.18 -4.07 -18.83
CA GLY A 146 32.63 -5.00 -19.87
C GLY A 146 31.89 -6.34 -19.87
N GLU A 147 30.88 -6.52 -19.01
CA GLU A 147 30.13 -7.77 -18.93
C GLU A 147 29.32 -8.01 -20.22
N ARG A 148 29.43 -9.23 -20.76
CA ARG A 148 28.68 -9.66 -21.95
C ARG A 148 27.41 -10.36 -21.53
N SER A 149 26.30 -10.06 -22.21
CA SER A 149 25.01 -10.66 -21.89
C SER A 149 24.07 -10.74 -23.07
N VAL A 150 23.08 -11.62 -22.99
CA VAL A 150 22.02 -11.81 -23.99
C VAL A 150 20.65 -11.84 -23.33
N PHE A 151 19.62 -11.35 -24.01
CA PHE A 151 18.24 -11.48 -23.58
C PHE A 151 17.59 -12.66 -24.31
N ILE A 152 17.09 -13.62 -23.54
CA ILE A 152 16.60 -14.89 -24.06
C ILE A 152 15.43 -15.41 -23.22
N GLU A 153 14.51 -16.12 -23.87
CA GLU A 153 13.49 -16.92 -23.20
C GLU A 153 13.97 -18.39 -23.08
N VAL A 154 14.04 -18.91 -21.86
CA VAL A 154 14.61 -20.24 -21.59
C VAL A 154 13.53 -21.21 -21.09
N PRO A 155 13.37 -22.39 -21.71
CA PRO A 155 12.50 -23.45 -21.19
C PRO A 155 13.01 -23.98 -19.85
N ILE A 156 12.11 -24.30 -18.94
CA ILE A 156 12.47 -24.60 -17.54
C ILE A 156 13.31 -25.87 -17.40
N GLU A 157 13.26 -26.77 -18.38
CA GLU A 157 14.08 -27.98 -18.47
C GLU A 157 15.58 -27.65 -18.56
N TYR A 158 15.93 -26.47 -19.05
CA TYR A 158 17.32 -25.99 -19.24
C TYR A 158 17.74 -24.93 -18.23
N LEU A 159 16.85 -24.56 -17.30
CA LEU A 159 17.08 -23.53 -16.30
C LEU A 159 17.42 -24.18 -14.96
N PHE A 160 18.49 -23.70 -14.31
CA PHE A 160 18.95 -24.17 -13.00
C PHE A 160 18.94 -23.02 -12.00
N HIS A 161 18.77 -23.32 -10.72
CA HIS A 161 18.94 -22.34 -9.66
C HIS A 161 20.42 -22.15 -9.32
N ASP A 162 20.87 -20.89 -9.24
CA ASP A 162 22.20 -20.54 -8.76
C ASP A 162 22.20 -20.31 -7.24
N GLY A 163 22.45 -21.37 -6.49
CA GLY A 163 22.59 -21.30 -5.03
C GLY A 163 23.88 -20.62 -4.54
N LEU A 164 24.85 -20.35 -5.43
CA LEU A 164 26.11 -19.69 -5.06
C LEU A 164 25.90 -18.18 -4.94
N ILE A 165 25.31 -17.55 -5.96
CA ILE A 165 25.11 -16.09 -6.00
C ILE A 165 23.90 -15.66 -5.17
N ASN A 166 22.86 -16.50 -5.07
CA ASN A 166 21.69 -16.18 -4.27
C ASN A 166 21.07 -17.44 -3.63
N PRO A 167 21.48 -17.78 -2.39
CA PRO A 167 21.03 -18.99 -1.70
C PRO A 167 19.63 -18.88 -1.06
N ARG A 168 18.88 -17.80 -1.31
CA ARG A 168 17.65 -17.52 -0.56
C ARG A 168 16.51 -18.46 -0.95
N GLY A 169 15.76 -18.93 0.04
CA GLY A 169 14.47 -19.60 -0.18
C GLY A 169 13.39 -18.66 -0.74
N ILE A 170 12.33 -19.26 -1.26
CA ILE A 170 11.10 -18.58 -1.69
C ILE A 170 10.35 -18.12 -0.45
N ASN A 171 10.19 -16.81 -0.32
CA ASN A 171 9.50 -16.21 0.82
C ASN A 171 7.98 -16.38 0.77
N THR A 172 7.34 -16.18 1.92
CA THR A 172 5.88 -16.24 2.08
C THR A 172 5.12 -15.10 1.41
N ARG A 173 5.80 -14.02 1.00
CA ARG A 173 5.18 -12.85 0.31
C ARG A 173 4.98 -13.07 -1.19
N ILE A 174 5.40 -14.22 -1.74
CA ILE A 174 5.18 -14.60 -3.14
C ILE A 174 3.70 -14.54 -3.56
N GLY A 175 2.76 -14.66 -2.63
CA GLY A 175 1.33 -14.53 -2.91
C GLY A 175 0.94 -13.19 -3.58
N GLY A 176 1.67 -12.11 -3.30
CA GLY A 176 1.48 -10.83 -4.00
C GLY A 176 1.83 -10.93 -5.49
N LEU A 177 2.96 -11.57 -5.82
CA LEU A 177 3.40 -11.78 -7.20
C LEU A 177 2.48 -12.73 -7.96
N ILE A 178 2.00 -13.79 -7.31
CA ILE A 178 1.03 -14.73 -7.91
C ILE A 178 -0.25 -13.98 -8.26
N LYS A 179 -0.78 -13.15 -7.36
CA LYS A 179 -1.98 -12.32 -7.63
C LYS A 179 -1.74 -11.35 -8.77
N GLU A 180 -0.56 -10.71 -8.82
CA GLU A 180 -0.19 -9.75 -9.86
C GLU A 180 -0.18 -10.39 -11.25
N PHE A 181 0.52 -11.51 -11.41
CA PHE A 181 0.59 -12.23 -12.68
C PHE A 181 -0.73 -12.91 -13.04
N HIS A 182 -1.50 -13.39 -12.06
CA HIS A 182 -2.84 -13.95 -12.30
C HIS A 182 -3.81 -12.92 -12.88
N ARG A 183 -3.64 -11.62 -12.56
CA ARG A 183 -4.42 -10.52 -13.16
C ARG A 183 -4.01 -10.19 -14.60
N GLY A 184 -2.95 -10.81 -15.11
CA GLY A 184 -2.40 -10.56 -16.45
C GLY A 184 -1.41 -9.39 -16.51
N ASN A 185 -0.99 -8.84 -15.38
CA ASN A 185 0.00 -7.76 -15.35
C ASN A 185 1.40 -8.31 -15.70
N PRO A 186 2.21 -7.60 -16.51
CA PRO A 186 3.49 -8.12 -16.99
C PRO A 186 4.59 -8.07 -15.92
N GLN A 187 5.59 -8.94 -16.06
CA GLN A 187 6.84 -8.80 -15.31
C GLN A 187 7.67 -7.63 -15.88
N LEU A 188 7.83 -6.57 -15.09
CA LEU A 188 8.55 -5.36 -15.53
C LEU A 188 10.07 -5.56 -15.67
N GLN A 189 10.67 -6.42 -14.85
CA GLN A 189 12.13 -6.61 -14.77
C GLN A 189 12.46 -8.08 -14.97
N VAL A 190 13.22 -8.42 -16.01
CA VAL A 190 13.63 -9.79 -16.37
C VAL A 190 14.42 -10.48 -15.26
N ALA A 191 14.43 -11.82 -15.26
CA ALA A 191 15.29 -12.58 -14.35
C ALA A 191 16.76 -12.49 -14.81
N LEU A 192 17.70 -12.70 -13.89
CA LEU A 192 19.14 -12.68 -14.20
C LEU A 192 19.73 -14.07 -14.01
N ALA A 193 20.52 -14.50 -15.00
CA ALA A 193 21.20 -15.78 -14.99
C ALA A 193 22.63 -15.65 -15.53
N ARG A 194 23.49 -16.63 -15.23
CA ARG A 194 24.82 -16.75 -15.83
C ARG A 194 25.00 -18.10 -16.50
N LEU A 195 25.87 -18.14 -17.49
CA LEU A 195 26.37 -19.38 -18.05
C LEU A 195 27.46 -19.95 -17.14
N ASP A 196 27.31 -21.22 -16.74
CA ASP A 196 28.23 -21.91 -15.84
C ASP A 196 28.47 -23.34 -16.35
N CYS A 197 29.63 -23.58 -16.96
CA CYS A 197 29.98 -24.88 -17.54
C CYS A 197 28.88 -25.44 -18.47
N GLY A 198 28.32 -24.60 -19.35
CA GLY A 198 27.25 -24.96 -20.26
C GLY A 198 25.83 -24.90 -19.67
N ARG A 199 25.68 -24.65 -18.36
CA ARG A 199 24.37 -24.54 -17.70
C ARG A 199 23.92 -23.10 -17.55
N ILE A 200 22.62 -22.87 -17.72
CA ILE A 200 22.00 -21.57 -17.45
C ILE A 200 21.55 -21.55 -15.98
N LYS A 201 22.27 -20.83 -15.12
CA LYS A 201 22.01 -20.75 -13.68
C LYS A 201 21.44 -19.38 -13.30
N MET A 202 20.21 -19.37 -12.79
CA MET A 202 19.47 -18.16 -12.42
C MET A 202 19.75 -17.76 -10.97
N PHE A 203 20.19 -16.52 -10.78
CA PHE A 203 20.57 -15.99 -9.46
C PHE A 203 19.68 -14.83 -8.98
N ASP A 204 18.99 -14.11 -9.86
CA ASP A 204 18.04 -13.07 -9.45
C ASP A 204 16.70 -13.19 -10.18
N GLY A 205 15.61 -12.85 -9.49
CA GLY A 205 14.24 -13.05 -9.96
C GLY A 205 13.55 -14.33 -9.46
N GLN A 206 14.16 -15.08 -8.52
CA GLN A 206 13.64 -16.39 -8.05
C GLN A 206 12.16 -16.40 -7.65
N HIS A 207 11.67 -15.36 -6.95
CA HIS A 207 10.27 -15.28 -6.53
C HIS A 207 9.33 -15.02 -7.70
N LYS A 208 9.76 -14.23 -8.69
CA LYS A 208 8.98 -13.91 -9.89
C LYS A 208 8.85 -15.16 -10.76
N THR A 209 9.97 -15.84 -11.00
CA THR A 209 10.01 -17.09 -11.73
C THR A 209 9.17 -18.15 -11.04
N ALA A 210 9.36 -18.38 -9.73
CA ALA A 210 8.54 -19.33 -8.99
C ALA A 210 7.04 -19.03 -9.09
N ALA A 211 6.63 -17.75 -8.99
CA ALA A 211 5.23 -17.37 -9.15
C ALA A 211 4.68 -17.66 -10.56
N GLN A 212 5.47 -17.43 -11.60
CA GLN A 212 5.07 -17.74 -12.98
C GLN A 212 4.99 -19.25 -13.23
N LEU A 213 5.96 -20.04 -12.74
CA LEU A 213 5.94 -21.51 -12.85
C LEU A 213 4.69 -22.09 -12.18
N LEU A 214 4.38 -21.57 -11.00
CA LEU A 214 3.20 -21.93 -10.21
C LEU A 214 1.88 -21.61 -10.96
N LEU A 215 1.87 -20.58 -11.81
CA LEU A 215 0.76 -20.22 -12.71
C LEU A 215 0.78 -20.99 -14.05
N GLY A 216 1.71 -21.92 -14.24
CA GLY A 216 1.78 -22.80 -15.41
C GLY A 216 2.72 -22.34 -16.53
N GLN A 217 3.47 -21.25 -16.34
CA GLN A 217 4.44 -20.79 -17.33
C GLN A 217 5.59 -21.81 -17.48
N ARG A 218 5.95 -22.16 -18.72
CA ARG A 218 7.00 -23.15 -19.04
C ARG A 218 8.30 -22.53 -19.57
N LYS A 219 8.31 -21.23 -19.80
CA LYS A 219 9.43 -20.49 -20.37
C LYS A 219 9.64 -19.18 -19.63
N VAL A 220 10.89 -18.85 -19.33
CA VAL A 220 11.25 -17.71 -18.47
C VAL A 220 12.10 -16.71 -19.25
N PRO A 221 11.66 -15.43 -19.38
CA PRO A 221 12.48 -14.39 -19.96
C PRO A 221 13.59 -13.96 -18.99
N LEU A 222 14.84 -14.00 -19.46
CA LEU A 222 16.00 -13.67 -18.65
C LEU A 222 17.09 -12.92 -19.42
N ARG A 223 17.91 -12.18 -18.68
CA ARG A 223 19.22 -11.69 -19.13
C ARG A 223 20.28 -12.70 -18.68
N LEU A 224 20.94 -13.33 -19.64
CA LEU A 224 21.98 -14.32 -19.44
C LEU A 224 23.36 -13.69 -19.62
N PHE A 225 24.17 -13.68 -18.56
CA PHE A 225 25.57 -13.28 -18.62
C PHE A 225 26.45 -14.40 -19.21
N ILE A 226 27.34 -14.02 -20.13
CA ILE A 226 28.21 -14.92 -20.90
C ILE A 226 29.65 -14.73 -20.40
N ASP A 227 30.23 -15.78 -19.83
CA ASP A 227 31.56 -15.77 -19.20
C ASP A 227 31.77 -14.61 -18.20
N PRO A 228 30.86 -14.39 -17.24
CA PRO A 228 30.97 -13.24 -16.35
C PRO A 228 32.06 -13.38 -15.29
N ASP A 229 32.51 -12.23 -14.76
CA ASP A 229 33.19 -12.20 -13.47
C ASP A 229 32.17 -12.54 -12.35
N VAL A 230 32.23 -13.77 -11.86
CA VAL A 230 31.30 -14.28 -10.86
C VAL A 230 31.37 -13.47 -9.55
N GLN A 231 32.57 -13.05 -9.14
CA GLN A 231 32.73 -12.27 -7.90
C GLN A 231 32.04 -10.91 -8.03
N ARG A 232 32.21 -10.27 -9.19
CA ARG A 232 31.53 -9.01 -9.49
C ARG A 232 30.00 -9.16 -9.47
N LEU A 233 29.47 -10.24 -10.04
CA LEU A 233 28.02 -10.50 -9.98
C LEU A 233 27.53 -10.71 -8.54
N ILE A 234 28.30 -11.40 -7.69
CA ILE A 234 27.99 -11.58 -6.27
C ILE A 234 27.95 -10.22 -5.55
N ASP A 235 28.97 -9.39 -5.75
CA ASP A 235 29.09 -8.08 -5.12
C ASP A 235 27.96 -7.15 -5.56
N ALA A 236 27.68 -7.10 -6.88
CA ALA A 236 26.60 -6.32 -7.45
C ALA A 236 25.22 -6.75 -6.93
N ASN A 237 24.95 -8.06 -6.93
CA ASN A 237 23.68 -8.62 -6.44
C ASN A 237 23.48 -8.37 -4.94
N THR A 238 24.55 -8.50 -4.15
CA THR A 238 24.52 -8.24 -2.70
C THR A 238 24.27 -6.77 -2.41
N ASN A 239 24.92 -5.86 -3.12
CA ASN A 239 24.72 -4.42 -2.98
C ASN A 239 23.30 -3.99 -3.40
N ALA A 240 22.77 -4.53 -4.51
CA ALA A 240 21.41 -4.30 -4.97
C ALA A 240 20.35 -4.77 -3.96
N GLY A 241 20.53 -5.97 -3.40
CA GLY A 241 19.62 -6.55 -2.41
C GLY A 241 19.66 -5.87 -1.03
N SER A 242 20.67 -5.05 -0.75
CA SER A 242 20.89 -4.41 0.55
C SER A 242 20.80 -2.88 0.51
N LYS A 243 21.87 -2.21 0.07
CA LYS A 243 22.06 -0.75 0.12
C LYS A 243 21.29 -0.01 -0.96
N LEU A 244 21.15 -0.61 -2.14
CA LEU A 244 20.57 0.02 -3.33
C LEU A 244 19.15 -0.49 -3.63
N LYS A 245 18.43 -1.00 -2.61
CA LYS A 245 17.06 -1.48 -2.76
C LYS A 245 16.24 -0.46 -3.55
N GLN A 246 15.51 -0.93 -4.56
CA GLN A 246 14.54 -0.10 -5.26
C GLN A 246 13.63 0.56 -4.24
N VAL A 247 13.71 1.89 -4.18
CA VAL A 247 12.95 2.69 -3.25
C VAL A 247 11.49 2.53 -3.66
N ALA A 248 10.68 1.95 -2.77
CA ALA A 248 9.23 1.99 -2.94
C ALA A 248 8.83 3.46 -3.15
N PHE A 249 7.93 3.73 -4.09
CA PHE A 249 7.43 5.09 -4.26
C PHE A 249 7.00 5.65 -2.91
N ASP A 250 7.45 6.88 -2.64
CA ASP A 250 6.97 7.62 -1.50
C ASP A 250 5.43 7.75 -1.61
N ARG A 251 4.79 7.82 -0.45
CA ARG A 251 3.34 7.95 -0.34
C ARG A 251 2.78 9.18 -1.07
N ALA A 252 3.53 10.27 -1.20
CA ALA A 252 3.11 11.42 -2.00
C ALA A 252 3.01 11.07 -3.49
N ILE A 253 4.03 10.39 -4.02
CA ILE A 253 4.01 9.85 -5.40
C ILE A 253 2.86 8.85 -5.57
N MET A 254 2.57 8.00 -4.58
CA MET A 254 1.43 7.08 -4.62
C MET A 254 0.09 7.81 -4.70
N HIS A 255 -0.09 8.93 -3.99
CA HIS A 255 -1.32 9.74 -4.08
C HIS A 255 -1.43 10.45 -5.44
N GLN A 256 -0.31 10.92 -6.00
CA GLN A 256 -0.28 11.49 -7.35
C GLN A 256 -0.66 10.44 -8.41
N LEU A 257 -0.10 9.23 -8.31
CA LEU A 257 -0.47 8.10 -9.17
C LEU A 257 -1.95 7.72 -9.01
N ALA A 258 -2.46 7.73 -7.77
CA ALA A 258 -3.88 7.47 -7.51
C ALA A 258 -4.79 8.53 -8.14
N ASN A 259 -4.39 9.81 -8.15
CA ASN A 259 -5.10 10.88 -8.85
C ASN A 259 -5.15 10.64 -10.36
N THR A 260 -4.04 10.22 -10.97
CA THR A 260 -4.01 9.82 -12.39
C THR A 260 -4.94 8.63 -12.66
N LEU A 261 -4.85 7.57 -11.84
CA LEU A 261 -5.69 6.38 -11.97
C LEU A 261 -7.18 6.69 -11.76
N TYR A 262 -7.52 7.67 -10.91
CA TYR A 262 -8.90 8.11 -10.76
C TYR A 262 -9.40 8.85 -12.02
N GLY A 263 -8.61 9.77 -12.57
CA GLY A 263 -8.91 10.45 -13.84
C GLY A 263 -9.15 9.47 -14.99
N GLU A 264 -8.27 8.47 -15.15
CA GLU A 264 -8.44 7.42 -16.17
C GLU A 264 -9.76 6.64 -16.02
N ARG A 265 -10.27 6.48 -14.79
CA ARG A 265 -11.54 5.79 -14.52
C ARG A 265 -12.74 6.63 -14.90
N ILE A 266 -12.67 7.94 -14.71
CA ILE A 266 -13.67 8.91 -15.17
C ILE A 266 -13.73 8.86 -16.71
N GLU A 267 -12.59 9.07 -17.39
CA GLU A 267 -12.52 9.06 -18.86
C GLU A 267 -13.00 7.73 -19.46
N ARG A 268 -12.65 6.62 -18.82
CA ARG A 268 -13.13 5.30 -19.23
C ARG A 268 -14.65 5.19 -19.05
N TYR A 269 -15.19 5.64 -17.92
CA TYR A 269 -16.63 5.62 -17.69
C TYR A 269 -17.38 6.45 -18.73
N GLN A 270 -16.90 7.66 -19.03
CA GLN A 270 -17.47 8.53 -20.06
C GLN A 270 -17.49 7.83 -21.43
N ARG A 271 -16.35 7.30 -21.89
CA ARG A 271 -16.25 6.58 -23.17
C ARG A 271 -17.16 5.36 -23.24
N GLU A 272 -17.19 4.53 -22.20
CA GLU A 272 -18.00 3.30 -22.18
C GLU A 272 -19.51 3.58 -22.11
N HIS A 273 -19.93 4.79 -21.69
CA HIS A 273 -21.33 5.23 -21.68
C HIS A 273 -21.67 6.20 -22.81
N GLY A 274 -20.74 6.49 -23.72
CA GLY A 274 -20.94 7.44 -24.82
C GLY A 274 -21.17 8.89 -24.35
N LEU A 275 -20.63 9.24 -23.18
CA LEU A 275 -20.69 10.60 -22.65
C LEU A 275 -19.53 11.45 -23.21
N PRO A 276 -19.74 12.76 -23.47
CA PRO A 276 -18.67 13.70 -23.76
C PRO A 276 -17.61 13.79 -22.64
N ASP A 277 -16.38 14.15 -22.99
CA ASP A 277 -15.25 14.25 -22.04
C ASP A 277 -15.45 15.33 -20.96
N ASP A 278 -16.29 16.33 -21.23
CA ASP A 278 -16.66 17.41 -20.30
C ASP A 278 -17.94 17.11 -19.50
N ASN A 279 -18.55 15.94 -19.69
CA ASN A 279 -19.74 15.54 -18.95
C ASN A 279 -19.36 14.89 -17.62
N TYR A 280 -19.78 15.51 -16.52
CA TYR A 280 -19.54 15.04 -15.15
C TYR A 280 -20.85 14.80 -14.37
N SER A 281 -21.95 14.47 -15.08
CA SER A 281 -23.30 14.35 -14.52
C SER A 281 -23.54 13.06 -13.73
N PHE A 282 -22.48 12.31 -13.42
CA PHE A 282 -22.49 11.05 -12.66
C PHE A 282 -21.70 11.22 -11.37
N SER A 283 -21.96 10.35 -10.39
CA SER A 283 -21.33 10.41 -9.07
C SER A 283 -20.17 9.43 -8.90
N GLU A 284 -19.38 9.63 -7.85
CA GLU A 284 -18.37 8.64 -7.43
C GLU A 284 -19.02 7.29 -7.11
N GLN A 285 -20.22 7.29 -6.56
CA GLN A 285 -20.98 6.08 -6.29
C GLN A 285 -21.38 5.35 -7.59
N ASN A 286 -21.66 6.08 -8.68
CA ASN A 286 -21.85 5.47 -10.00
C ASN A 286 -20.57 4.80 -10.50
N LEU A 287 -19.42 5.48 -10.39
CA LEU A 287 -18.12 4.92 -10.77
C LEU A 287 -17.79 3.66 -9.97
N VAL A 288 -17.93 3.71 -8.65
CA VAL A 288 -17.69 2.56 -7.76
C VAL A 288 -18.65 1.41 -8.03
N SER A 289 -19.90 1.72 -8.40
CA SER A 289 -20.90 0.71 -8.76
C SER A 289 -20.69 0.11 -10.14
N TYR A 290 -20.09 0.85 -11.06
CA TYR A 290 -19.78 0.38 -12.40
C TYR A 290 -18.51 -0.47 -12.42
N PHE A 291 -17.42 0.01 -11.81
CA PHE A 291 -16.17 -0.73 -11.65
C PHE A 291 -16.18 -1.68 -10.44
N LYS A 292 -17.34 -2.29 -10.16
CA LYS A 292 -17.50 -3.32 -9.12
C LYS A 292 -16.44 -4.40 -9.30
N GLY A 293 -15.72 -4.73 -8.23
CA GLY A 293 -14.60 -5.68 -8.28
C GLY A 293 -13.23 -5.05 -8.07
N GLN A 294 -13.11 -3.73 -8.23
CA GLN A 294 -11.86 -2.99 -8.06
C GLN A 294 -11.85 -2.28 -6.70
N ALA A 295 -11.45 -2.98 -5.65
CA ALA A 295 -11.33 -2.43 -4.30
C ALA A 295 -10.47 -1.14 -4.24
N ASP A 296 -9.53 -1.00 -5.18
CA ASP A 296 -8.63 0.14 -5.25
C ASP A 296 -9.31 1.45 -5.69
N LEU A 297 -10.48 1.43 -6.36
CA LEU A 297 -11.12 2.67 -6.85
C LEU A 297 -11.57 3.60 -5.72
N ARG A 298 -12.14 3.06 -4.64
CA ARG A 298 -12.49 3.86 -3.45
C ARG A 298 -11.25 4.53 -2.86
N ARG A 299 -10.13 3.80 -2.81
CA ARG A 299 -8.85 4.36 -2.38
C ARG A 299 -8.40 5.47 -3.35
N TYR A 300 -8.50 5.27 -4.66
CA TYR A 300 -8.09 6.28 -5.64
C TYR A 300 -8.87 7.57 -5.53
N ILE A 301 -10.19 7.50 -5.29
CA ILE A 301 -11.03 8.68 -5.05
C ILE A 301 -10.53 9.49 -3.84
N ILE A 302 -10.34 8.81 -2.70
CA ILE A 302 -9.92 9.47 -1.46
C ILE A 302 -8.48 10.01 -1.57
N ASP A 303 -7.58 9.26 -2.19
CA ASP A 303 -6.20 9.68 -2.40
C ASP A 303 -6.12 10.84 -3.41
N ALA A 304 -6.99 10.88 -4.42
CA ALA A 304 -7.11 12.02 -5.32
C ALA A 304 -7.57 13.29 -4.59
N GLN A 305 -8.55 13.16 -3.69
CA GLN A 305 -9.02 14.27 -2.86
C GLN A 305 -7.90 14.80 -1.95
N LYS A 306 -7.16 13.91 -1.29
CA LYS A 306 -5.96 14.26 -0.51
C LYS A 306 -4.91 14.94 -1.38
N ASN A 307 -4.68 14.44 -2.59
CA ASN A 307 -3.71 14.98 -3.53
C ASN A 307 -4.07 16.42 -3.94
N GLN A 308 -5.33 16.69 -4.24
CA GLN A 308 -5.82 18.03 -4.61
C GLN A 308 -5.65 19.04 -3.47
N ILE A 309 -5.97 18.65 -2.23
CA ILE A 309 -5.74 19.48 -1.03
C ILE A 309 -4.25 19.75 -0.82
N THR A 310 -3.42 18.71 -0.98
CA THR A 310 -1.97 18.79 -0.76
C THR A 310 -1.29 19.70 -1.78
N HIS A 311 -1.72 19.68 -3.04
CA HIS A 311 -1.08 20.45 -4.11
C HIS A 311 -1.80 21.77 -4.41
N SER A 312 -2.80 22.16 -3.63
CA SER A 312 -3.42 23.48 -3.75
C SER A 312 -2.41 24.57 -3.42
N THR A 313 -2.34 25.61 -4.25
CA THR A 313 -1.50 26.80 -4.03
C THR A 313 -1.91 27.59 -2.79
N GLU A 314 -3.13 27.39 -2.30
CA GLU A 314 -3.66 28.07 -1.11
C GLU A 314 -3.27 27.36 0.19
N ASN A 315 -2.76 26.12 0.12
CA ASN A 315 -2.40 25.33 1.30
C ASN A 315 -1.03 25.73 1.83
N LYS A 316 -1.00 26.63 2.81
CA LYS A 316 0.22 27.16 3.44
C LYS A 316 0.98 26.11 4.25
N LEU A 317 0.31 25.05 4.72
CA LEU A 317 0.97 24.03 5.53
C LEU A 317 2.03 23.25 4.73
N THR A 318 1.87 23.18 3.40
CA THR A 318 2.79 22.47 2.49
C THR A 318 4.22 22.97 2.56
N ALA A 319 4.43 24.26 2.85
CA ALA A 319 5.75 24.85 3.04
C ALA A 319 6.53 24.23 4.21
N TYR A 320 5.84 23.53 5.12
CA TYR A 320 6.42 22.90 6.31
C TYR A 320 6.42 21.36 6.23
N ILE A 321 6.08 20.79 5.06
CA ILE A 321 6.02 19.34 4.85
C ILE A 321 7.25 18.85 4.08
N ASN A 322 7.94 17.88 4.66
CA ASN A 322 8.96 17.09 3.99
C ASN A 322 8.31 15.93 3.23
N PHE A 323 8.14 16.11 1.92
CA PHE A 323 7.62 15.10 1.00
C PHE A 323 8.58 13.91 0.82
N ASP A 324 9.89 14.16 0.75
CA ASP A 324 10.91 13.12 0.52
C ASP A 324 11.17 12.23 1.75
N GLY A 325 10.68 12.63 2.93
CA GLY A 325 10.82 11.93 4.21
C GLY A 325 12.25 11.79 4.75
N LYS A 326 13.26 12.31 4.04
CA LYS A 326 14.69 12.18 4.38
C LYS A 326 15.33 13.46 4.87
N ARG A 327 14.81 14.62 4.44
CA ARG A 327 15.33 15.92 4.84
C ARG A 327 15.01 16.22 6.31
N LYS A 328 15.84 17.05 6.96
CA LYS A 328 15.66 17.46 8.36
C LYS A 328 15.52 18.98 8.49
N ASP A 329 15.17 19.63 7.39
CA ASP A 329 14.92 21.06 7.27
C ASP A 329 13.48 21.40 7.69
N LEU A 330 12.51 20.55 7.37
CA LEU A 330 11.09 20.80 7.64
C LEU A 330 10.53 19.95 8.81
N PRO A 331 9.52 20.46 9.53
CA PRO A 331 9.07 19.87 10.79
C PRO A 331 8.04 18.75 10.63
N LEU A 332 7.24 18.77 9.58
CA LEU A 332 6.24 17.74 9.31
C LEU A 332 6.76 16.73 8.30
N SER A 333 6.69 15.45 8.62
CA SER A 333 6.81 14.42 7.58
C SER A 333 5.50 14.29 6.80
N TYR A 334 5.58 13.91 5.52
CA TYR A 334 4.36 13.59 4.76
C TYR A 334 3.52 12.47 5.39
N SER A 335 4.17 11.49 6.05
CA SER A 335 3.47 10.45 6.83
C SER A 335 2.61 11.04 7.95
N ALA A 336 3.19 11.96 8.73
CA ALA A 336 2.48 12.61 9.82
C ALA A 336 1.33 13.48 9.30
N TYR A 337 1.58 14.27 8.27
CA TYR A 337 0.55 15.06 7.59
C TYR A 337 -0.63 14.20 7.11
N ASP A 338 -0.35 13.09 6.41
CA ASP A 338 -1.43 12.24 5.93
C ASP A 338 -2.17 11.48 7.06
N LYS A 339 -1.44 10.83 7.98
CA LYS A 339 -2.06 9.97 9.00
C LYS A 339 -2.70 10.74 10.12
N ALA A 340 -2.03 11.79 10.59
CA ALA A 340 -2.45 12.54 11.77
C ALA A 340 -3.39 13.69 11.44
N ILE A 341 -3.36 14.21 10.20
CA ILE A 341 -4.21 15.33 9.78
C ILE A 341 -5.22 14.87 8.73
N LEU A 342 -4.80 14.61 7.49
CA LEU A 342 -5.76 14.36 6.39
C LEU A 342 -6.69 13.16 6.63
N SER A 343 -6.19 12.08 7.24
CA SER A 343 -7.00 10.89 7.51
C SER A 343 -8.02 11.08 8.65
N HIS A 344 -7.90 12.17 9.42
CA HIS A 344 -8.90 12.58 10.40
C HIS A 344 -9.93 13.56 9.80
N LEU A 345 -9.55 14.32 8.77
CA LEU A 345 -10.40 15.33 8.13
C LEU A 345 -11.21 14.76 6.96
N ILE A 346 -10.73 13.68 6.32
CA ILE A 346 -11.40 13.03 5.17
C ILE A 346 -11.80 11.61 5.57
N ASP A 347 -13.10 11.33 5.60
CA ASP A 347 -13.58 9.98 5.87
C ASP A 347 -13.37 9.07 4.64
N SER A 348 -12.47 8.10 4.79
CA SER A 348 -12.17 7.09 3.76
C SER A 348 -13.37 6.26 3.28
N LYS A 349 -14.47 6.26 4.02
CA LYS A 349 -15.71 5.53 3.67
C LYS A 349 -16.68 6.39 2.87
N ASN A 350 -16.49 7.70 2.87
CA ASN A 350 -17.40 8.64 2.23
C ASN A 350 -17.13 8.72 0.73
N ILE A 351 -18.07 8.19 -0.06
CA ILE A 351 -18.08 8.20 -1.52
C ILE A 351 -19.26 9.06 -1.95
N LEU A 352 -18.99 10.08 -2.75
CA LEU A 352 -19.99 11.06 -3.17
C LEU A 352 -21.11 10.38 -3.96
N ASP A 353 -22.34 10.58 -3.50
CA ASP A 353 -23.55 10.09 -4.16
C ASP A 353 -24.11 11.10 -5.17
N LYS A 354 -23.82 12.38 -4.99
CA LYS A 354 -24.17 13.47 -5.91
C LYS A 354 -23.30 13.47 -7.17
N PRO A 355 -23.83 13.97 -8.30
CA PRO A 355 -23.03 14.19 -9.50
C PRO A 355 -21.76 15.00 -9.24
N LEU A 356 -20.69 14.70 -9.98
CA LEU A 356 -19.41 15.40 -9.87
C LEU A 356 -19.53 16.88 -10.30
N ASP A 357 -20.44 17.20 -11.22
CA ASP A 357 -20.76 18.59 -11.62
C ASP A 357 -21.78 19.28 -10.70
N TYR A 358 -22.34 18.61 -9.69
CA TYR A 358 -23.39 19.18 -8.84
C TYR A 358 -22.94 20.49 -8.20
N ARG A 359 -23.56 21.60 -8.63
CA ARG A 359 -23.24 22.99 -8.22
C ARG A 359 -21.73 23.33 -8.31
N SER A 360 -21.02 22.71 -9.25
CA SER A 360 -19.58 22.88 -9.40
C SER A 360 -19.20 24.30 -9.86
N GLU A 361 -20.03 24.91 -10.73
CA GLU A 361 -19.83 26.29 -11.20
C GLU A 361 -19.91 27.33 -10.07
N GLU A 362 -20.70 27.04 -9.03
CA GLU A 362 -20.83 27.87 -7.84
C GLU A 362 -19.75 27.55 -6.78
N GLN A 363 -18.87 26.59 -7.05
CA GLN A 363 -17.92 26.00 -6.08
C GLN A 363 -18.60 25.38 -4.84
N ARG A 364 -19.84 24.91 -5.00
CA ARG A 364 -20.65 24.33 -3.93
C ARG A 364 -20.83 22.83 -4.07
N ASN A 365 -20.03 22.17 -4.91
CA ASN A 365 -19.96 20.73 -4.88
C ASN A 365 -19.42 20.28 -3.50
N PRO A 366 -20.00 19.24 -2.86
CA PRO A 366 -19.54 18.75 -1.57
C PRO A 366 -18.03 18.46 -1.50
N ARG A 367 -17.42 17.97 -2.59
CA ARG A 367 -15.97 17.74 -2.66
C ARG A 367 -15.17 19.03 -2.73
N GLN A 368 -15.66 20.05 -3.44
CA GLN A 368 -15.02 21.38 -3.49
C GLN A 368 -15.12 22.09 -2.13
N ILE A 369 -16.26 21.98 -1.44
CA ILE A 369 -16.45 22.48 -0.07
C ILE A 369 -15.49 21.74 0.88
N GLU A 370 -15.39 20.42 0.79
CA GLU A 370 -14.43 19.64 1.60
C GLU A 370 -12.99 20.09 1.37
N GLN A 371 -12.59 20.35 0.12
CA GLN A 371 -11.26 20.88 -0.18
C GLN A 371 -11.02 22.24 0.45
N SER A 372 -11.91 23.22 0.20
CA SER A 372 -11.72 24.60 0.66
C SER A 372 -11.71 24.70 2.18
N GLN A 373 -12.58 23.95 2.86
CA GLN A 373 -12.64 23.94 4.32
C GLN A 373 -11.44 23.23 4.95
N ILE A 374 -11.00 22.10 4.38
CA ILE A 374 -9.78 21.46 4.87
C ILE A 374 -8.58 22.37 4.64
N ILE A 375 -8.44 23.02 3.48
CA ILE A 375 -7.36 23.99 3.23
C ILE A 375 -7.41 25.12 4.28
N ARG A 376 -8.60 25.64 4.62
CA ARG A 376 -8.75 26.63 5.69
C ARG A 376 -8.29 26.10 7.05
N PHE A 377 -8.67 24.87 7.41
CA PHE A 377 -8.20 24.20 8.63
C PHE A 377 -6.67 24.07 8.65
N LEU A 378 -6.07 23.63 7.55
CA LEU A 378 -4.61 23.51 7.40
C LEU A 378 -3.90 24.87 7.48
N ASN A 379 -4.53 25.92 6.96
CA ASN A 379 -4.01 27.28 7.01
C ASN A 379 -4.05 27.86 8.43
N ILE A 380 -5.06 27.53 9.24
CA ILE A 380 -5.07 27.88 10.68
C ILE A 380 -3.88 27.20 11.37
N LEU A 381 -3.66 25.90 11.15
CA LEU A 381 -2.48 25.21 11.69
C LEU A 381 -1.18 25.87 11.23
N ALA A 382 -1.07 26.20 9.94
CA ALA A 382 0.10 26.86 9.37
C ALA A 382 0.39 28.19 10.09
N ASN A 383 -0.60 29.08 10.17
CA ASN A 383 -0.45 30.41 10.75
C ASN A 383 -0.16 30.35 12.26
N GLU A 384 -0.89 29.51 13.00
CA GLU A 384 -0.79 29.47 14.46
C GLU A 384 0.44 28.71 14.97
N ILE A 385 0.97 27.75 14.21
CA ILE A 385 2.07 26.90 14.68
C ILE A 385 3.40 27.22 13.97
N TYR A 386 3.38 27.58 12.68
CA TYR A 386 4.59 27.52 11.84
C TYR A 386 5.01 28.87 11.24
N VAL A 387 4.07 29.64 10.70
CA VAL A 387 4.36 30.92 10.03
C VAL A 387 5.06 31.86 11.00
N GLU A 388 6.23 32.34 10.58
CA GLU A 388 7.13 33.22 11.37
C GLU A 388 7.61 32.62 12.71
N LYS A 389 7.32 31.34 12.97
CA LYS A 389 7.64 30.61 14.21
C LYS A 389 8.64 29.49 13.99
N PHE A 390 8.57 28.81 12.85
CA PHE A 390 9.52 27.78 12.44
C PHE A 390 10.56 28.32 11.46
N ASP A 391 11.81 27.94 11.66
CA ASP A 391 12.95 28.40 10.86
C ASP A 391 13.63 27.19 10.17
N PRO A 392 13.52 27.07 8.83
CA PRO A 392 14.14 25.98 8.08
C PRO A 392 15.66 25.89 8.19
N GLU A 393 16.35 27.01 8.46
CA GLU A 393 17.82 27.03 8.60
C GLU A 393 18.27 26.34 9.89
N ILE A 394 17.47 26.43 10.95
CA ILE A 394 17.69 25.68 12.19
C ILE A 394 17.35 24.20 11.96
N GLY A 395 16.24 23.94 11.25
CA GLY A 395 15.73 22.61 10.94
C GLY A 395 15.41 21.76 12.18
N THR A 396 15.12 20.48 11.99
CA THR A 396 14.68 19.55 13.05
C THR A 396 15.75 18.62 13.60
N ASN A 397 16.99 18.75 13.14
CA ASN A 397 18.02 17.77 13.42
C ASN A 397 18.43 17.77 14.91
N ARG A 398 18.03 16.69 15.61
CA ARG A 398 18.40 16.42 17.02
C ARG A 398 18.02 17.56 17.99
N ILE A 399 16.92 18.29 17.73
CA ILE A 399 16.48 19.43 18.55
C ILE A 399 16.43 19.07 20.04
N GLU A 400 15.70 18.02 20.45
CA GLU A 400 15.56 17.69 21.88
C GLU A 400 16.91 17.37 22.54
N ASN A 401 17.80 16.67 21.82
CA ASN A 401 19.15 16.36 22.31
C ASN A 401 20.03 17.61 22.45
N ARG A 402 19.84 18.59 21.56
CA ARG A 402 20.56 19.87 21.61
C ARG A 402 20.09 20.71 22.80
N VAL A 403 18.77 20.77 23.00
CA VAL A 403 18.15 21.44 24.16
C VAL A 403 18.58 20.80 25.47
N SER A 404 18.54 19.47 25.57
CA SER A 404 19.02 18.71 26.74
C SER A 404 20.48 19.04 27.12
N LYS A 405 21.36 19.13 26.11
CA LYS A 405 22.80 19.36 26.30
C LYS A 405 23.18 20.84 26.45
N GLY A 406 22.22 21.76 26.35
CA GLY A 406 22.47 23.21 26.34
C GLY A 406 23.17 23.71 25.06
N ASP A 407 23.13 22.95 23.96
CA ASP A 407 23.65 23.33 22.64
C ASP A 407 22.53 23.88 21.72
N ASP A 408 21.79 24.84 22.26
CA ASP A 408 20.50 25.30 21.74
C ASP A 408 20.40 26.82 21.60
N ALA A 409 21.55 27.52 21.63
CA ALA A 409 21.62 28.99 21.51
C ALA A 409 20.93 29.53 20.24
N ALA A 410 20.95 28.75 19.15
CA ALA A 410 20.27 29.10 17.91
C ALA A 410 18.76 28.74 17.90
N ILE A 411 18.28 27.89 18.82
CA ILE A 411 16.91 27.36 18.80
C ILE A 411 16.00 28.32 19.59
N THR A 412 15.14 29.06 18.90
CA THR A 412 14.15 29.94 19.54
C THR A 412 13.05 29.14 20.25
N ASN A 413 12.35 29.76 21.20
CA ASN A 413 11.22 29.11 21.89
C ASN A 413 10.09 28.77 20.92
N ASP A 414 9.83 29.62 19.93
CA ASP A 414 8.78 29.38 18.94
C ASP A 414 9.18 28.28 17.95
N HIS A 415 10.46 28.21 17.55
CA HIS A 415 10.96 27.12 16.74
C HIS A 415 10.82 25.77 17.48
N LEU A 416 11.21 25.74 18.75
CA LEU A 416 11.07 24.55 19.60
C LEU A 416 9.60 24.13 19.75
N ALA A 417 8.70 25.10 19.95
CA ALA A 417 7.27 24.84 20.08
C ALA A 417 6.68 24.27 18.78
N ALA A 418 6.98 24.90 17.64
CA ALA A 418 6.55 24.45 16.32
C ALA A 418 7.00 23.01 16.05
N PHE A 419 8.30 22.72 16.25
CA PHE A 419 8.85 21.36 16.11
C PHE A 419 8.14 20.32 16.98
N ARG A 420 7.89 20.63 18.26
CA ARG A 420 7.24 19.71 19.19
C ARG A 420 5.80 19.42 18.76
N MET A 421 5.05 20.45 18.38
CA MET A 421 3.67 20.30 17.90
C MET A 421 3.58 19.50 16.59
N SER A 422 4.66 19.42 15.80
CA SER A 422 4.72 18.62 14.57
C SER A 422 4.91 17.12 14.75
N LYS A 423 5.21 16.64 15.96
CA LYS A 423 5.45 15.20 16.16
C LYS A 423 4.16 14.41 15.86
N GLU A 424 4.28 13.31 15.12
CA GLU A 424 3.15 12.52 14.62
C GLU A 424 2.20 12.10 15.75
N GLU A 425 2.74 11.65 16.89
CA GLU A 425 1.98 11.23 18.06
C GLU A 425 1.21 12.37 18.75
N ILE A 426 1.71 13.60 18.68
CA ILE A 426 1.06 14.79 19.23
C ILE A 426 -0.09 15.20 18.31
N LEU A 427 0.15 15.28 17.00
CA LEU A 427 -0.89 15.59 16.01
C LEU A 427 -2.03 14.58 16.06
N LEU A 428 -1.71 13.29 16.20
CA LEU A 428 -2.71 12.21 16.35
C LEU A 428 -3.59 12.38 17.61
N ALA A 429 -3.12 13.12 18.62
CA ALA A 429 -3.88 13.44 19.82
C ALA A 429 -4.59 14.81 19.72
N ALA A 430 -3.97 15.80 19.10
CA ALA A 430 -4.45 17.19 19.04
C ALA A 430 -5.50 17.44 17.95
N VAL A 431 -5.32 16.89 16.74
CA VAL A 431 -6.27 17.09 15.62
C VAL A 431 -7.69 16.62 15.95
N PRO A 432 -7.90 15.46 16.62
CA PRO A 432 -9.23 15.09 17.10
C PRO A 432 -9.88 16.13 18.02
N LEU A 433 -9.12 16.77 18.92
CA LEU A 433 -9.65 17.83 19.79
C LEU A 433 -10.09 19.06 18.98
N MET A 434 -9.35 19.40 17.92
CA MET A 434 -9.72 20.47 17.00
C MET A 434 -11.01 20.15 16.23
N ILE A 435 -11.21 18.89 15.84
CA ILE A 435 -12.47 18.42 15.24
C ILE A 435 -13.62 18.46 16.25
N ASP A 436 -13.34 18.14 17.53
CA ASP A 436 -14.33 18.27 18.61
C ASP A 436 -14.75 19.74 18.82
N VAL A 437 -13.84 20.71 18.66
CA VAL A 437 -14.15 22.16 18.68
C VAL A 437 -15.09 22.53 17.54
N VAL A 438 -14.81 22.07 16.31
CA VAL A 438 -15.70 22.28 15.15
C VAL A 438 -17.08 21.69 15.41
N THR A 439 -17.13 20.45 15.92
CA THR A 439 -18.36 19.73 16.24
C THR A 439 -19.17 20.46 17.33
N TYR A 440 -18.48 20.95 18.37
CA TYR A 440 -19.08 21.72 19.45
C TYR A 440 -19.71 23.02 18.92
N ALA A 441 -18.97 23.77 18.10
CA ALA A 441 -19.43 25.04 17.53
C ALA A 441 -20.67 24.86 16.66
N LEU A 442 -20.69 23.82 15.80
CA LEU A 442 -21.85 23.47 14.96
C LEU A 442 -23.06 23.01 15.78
N THR A 443 -22.82 22.26 16.86
CA THR A 443 -23.89 21.84 17.76
C THR A 443 -24.51 23.04 18.47
N PHE A 444 -23.69 24.01 18.89
CA PHE A 444 -24.14 25.22 19.58
C PHE A 444 -24.87 26.19 18.64
N SER A 445 -24.50 26.26 17.36
CA SER A 445 -25.23 27.06 16.36
C SER A 445 -26.59 26.48 15.99
N GLY A 446 -26.91 25.26 16.44
CA GLY A 446 -28.18 24.58 16.15
C GLY A 446 -28.25 24.02 14.73
N GLU A 447 -27.12 23.95 14.01
CA GLU A 447 -27.06 23.40 12.68
C GLU A 447 -27.02 21.87 12.70
N SER A 448 -27.76 21.23 11.79
CA SER A 448 -27.68 19.79 11.58
C SER A 448 -26.47 19.48 10.70
N PHE A 449 -25.61 18.56 11.13
CA PHE A 449 -24.46 18.10 10.36
C PHE A 449 -24.30 16.59 10.46
N ASP A 450 -23.72 15.98 9.44
CA ASP A 450 -23.30 14.59 9.46
C ASP A 450 -21.81 14.49 9.78
N ARG A 451 -21.47 13.66 10.77
CA ARG A 451 -20.09 13.44 11.22
C ARG A 451 -19.21 12.79 10.15
N GLN A 452 -19.79 11.96 9.26
CA GLN A 452 -19.03 11.28 8.19
C GLN A 452 -18.76 12.19 6.99
N SER A 453 -19.49 13.30 6.88
CA SER A 453 -19.37 14.30 5.82
C SER A 453 -19.17 15.71 6.39
N LEU A 454 -18.54 15.82 7.57
CA LEU A 454 -18.42 17.06 8.34
C LEU A 454 -17.92 18.21 7.47
N PHE A 455 -16.77 18.03 6.81
CA PHE A 455 -16.17 19.07 5.97
C PHE A 455 -16.85 19.25 4.61
N MET A 456 -17.82 18.43 4.22
CA MET A 456 -18.59 18.60 2.97
C MET A 456 -19.74 19.60 3.10
N THR A 457 -20.02 20.09 4.33
CA THR A 457 -21.03 21.12 4.58
C THR A 457 -20.35 22.41 5.02
N GLU A 458 -20.68 23.52 4.38
CA GLU A 458 -20.08 24.83 4.62
C GLU A 458 -20.27 25.28 6.07
N PHE A 459 -19.17 25.55 6.77
CA PHE A 459 -19.20 25.98 8.17
C PHE A 459 -19.45 27.49 8.28
N PRO A 460 -20.30 27.91 9.21
CA PRO A 460 -20.46 29.31 9.59
C PRO A 460 -19.15 29.95 10.08
N ALA A 461 -19.01 31.26 9.89
CA ALA A 461 -17.83 32.01 10.36
C ALA A 461 -17.49 31.80 11.86
N PRO A 462 -18.47 31.74 12.79
CA PRO A 462 -18.18 31.48 14.21
C PRO A 462 -17.45 30.16 14.48
N VAL A 463 -17.65 29.13 13.66
CA VAL A 463 -16.95 27.84 13.80
C VAL A 463 -15.45 28.02 13.59
N TRP A 464 -15.08 28.80 12.57
CA TRP A 464 -13.70 29.10 12.25
C TRP A 464 -13.03 29.96 13.30
N GLU A 465 -13.74 30.98 13.82
CA GLU A 465 -13.24 31.83 14.91
C GLU A 465 -12.95 31.01 16.18
N MET A 466 -13.83 30.09 16.55
CA MET A 466 -13.62 29.20 17.70
C MET A 466 -12.44 28.24 17.48
N LEU A 467 -12.31 27.68 16.28
CA LEU A 467 -11.18 26.82 15.93
C LEU A 467 -9.85 27.60 15.99
N GLU A 468 -9.79 28.79 15.40
CA GLU A 468 -8.59 29.62 15.40
C GLU A 468 -8.17 29.99 16.83
N LYS A 469 -9.11 30.41 17.68
CA LYS A 469 -8.86 30.64 19.11
C LYS A 469 -8.31 29.41 19.81
N PHE A 470 -8.92 28.25 19.58
CA PHE A 470 -8.45 27.00 20.19
C PHE A 470 -7.01 26.69 19.78
N VAL A 471 -6.67 26.77 18.48
CA VAL A 471 -5.33 26.46 17.98
C VAL A 471 -4.32 27.48 18.51
N SER A 472 -4.69 28.76 18.61
CA SER A 472 -3.84 29.80 19.19
C SER A 472 -3.55 29.54 20.68
N SER A 473 -4.59 29.26 21.48
CA SER A 473 -4.46 28.87 22.90
C SER A 473 -3.63 27.60 23.07
N TYR A 474 -3.83 26.61 22.20
CA TYR A 474 -3.04 25.38 22.18
C TYR A 474 -1.57 25.67 21.91
N ALA A 475 -1.24 26.48 20.90
CA ALA A 475 0.12 26.87 20.56
C ALA A 475 0.78 27.75 21.65
N ALA A 476 -0.03 28.46 22.44
CA ALA A 476 0.42 29.28 23.56
C ALA A 476 0.79 28.48 24.82
N LEU A 477 0.44 27.18 24.92
CA LEU A 477 0.71 26.39 26.12
C LEU A 477 2.21 26.42 26.50
N PRO A 478 2.55 26.70 27.77
CA PRO A 478 3.95 26.81 28.22
C PRO A 478 4.78 25.54 27.98
N LEU A 479 4.11 24.38 27.96
CA LEU A 479 4.73 23.08 27.81
C LEU A 479 5.60 22.98 26.55
N TRP A 480 5.19 23.63 25.45
CA TRP A 480 5.89 23.57 24.17
C TRP A 480 7.26 24.25 24.23
N ARG A 481 7.35 25.32 25.02
CA ARG A 481 8.56 26.15 25.16
C ARG A 481 9.43 25.70 26.33
N ASN A 482 8.93 24.84 27.21
CA ASN A 482 9.64 24.39 28.40
C ASN A 482 10.81 23.45 28.04
N ARG A 483 12.04 23.98 28.14
CA ARG A 483 13.28 23.26 27.81
C ARG A 483 13.60 22.14 28.79
N ALA A 484 13.19 22.27 30.07
CA ALA A 484 13.42 21.25 31.09
C ALA A 484 12.71 19.91 30.80
N LEU A 485 11.70 19.92 29.91
CA LEU A 485 10.96 18.73 29.51
C LEU A 485 11.63 17.94 28.36
N ALA A 486 12.75 18.42 27.81
CA ALA A 486 13.41 17.78 26.66
C ALA A 486 13.86 16.33 26.97
N ASP A 487 14.40 16.09 28.16
CA ASP A 487 14.92 14.77 28.58
C ASP A 487 13.86 13.84 29.18
N THR A 488 12.68 14.35 29.51
CA THR A 488 11.65 13.59 30.22
C THR A 488 10.43 13.35 29.34
N ILE A 489 9.63 14.37 29.09
CA ILE A 489 8.34 14.27 28.38
C ILE A 489 8.55 14.11 26.88
N PHE A 490 9.54 14.83 26.33
CA PHE A 490 9.80 14.85 24.89
C PHE A 490 10.89 13.89 24.44
N SER A 491 11.47 13.12 25.37
CA SER A 491 12.46 12.09 25.08
C SER A 491 11.79 10.75 24.74
N GLY A 492 12.48 9.95 23.93
CA GLY A 492 11.99 8.65 23.50
C GLY A 492 10.85 8.72 22.47
N LYS A 493 10.33 7.54 22.11
CA LYS A 493 9.24 7.40 21.13
C LYS A 493 7.93 7.24 21.88
N GLN A 494 7.23 8.34 22.12
CA GLN A 494 5.94 8.35 22.80
C GLN A 494 4.81 7.92 21.86
N THR A 495 3.67 7.54 22.44
CA THR A 495 2.50 7.08 21.68
C THR A 495 1.40 8.13 21.67
N ARG A 496 0.44 7.99 20.74
CA ARG A 496 -0.79 8.80 20.74
C ARG A 496 -1.52 8.77 22.09
N ASN A 497 -1.60 7.59 22.72
CA ASN A 497 -2.31 7.43 23.99
C ASN A 497 -1.62 8.17 25.14
N TYR A 498 -0.29 8.23 25.11
CA TYR A 498 0.49 9.02 26.08
C TYR A 498 0.10 10.50 26.04
N TRP A 499 0.05 11.10 24.84
CA TRP A 499 -0.35 12.50 24.68
C TRP A 499 -1.83 12.75 24.93
N LYS A 500 -2.68 11.78 24.58
CA LYS A 500 -4.11 11.85 24.90
C LYS A 500 -4.33 11.95 26.42
N GLU A 501 -3.62 11.13 27.20
CA GLU A 501 -3.69 11.15 28.66
C GLU A 501 -3.24 12.50 29.23
N ILE A 502 -2.13 13.05 28.72
CA ILE A 502 -1.63 14.38 29.12
C ILE A 502 -2.68 15.45 28.82
N PHE A 503 -3.28 15.45 27.63
CA PHE A 503 -4.29 16.45 27.29
C PHE A 503 -5.56 16.30 28.12
N SER A 504 -5.98 15.08 28.48
CA SER A 504 -7.21 14.86 29.26
C SER A 504 -7.06 14.99 30.77
N THR A 505 -5.86 14.77 31.33
CA THR A 505 -5.63 14.76 32.79
C THR A 505 -4.66 15.84 33.26
N GLY A 506 -3.83 16.36 32.36
CA GLY A 506 -2.69 17.22 32.66
C GLY A 506 -1.45 16.46 33.16
N CYS A 507 -1.52 15.14 33.28
CA CYS A 507 -0.44 14.30 33.78
C CYS A 507 -0.04 13.23 32.75
N THR A 508 1.20 12.76 32.85
CA THR A 508 1.65 11.56 32.14
C THR A 508 0.98 10.30 32.73
N PRO A 509 0.99 9.15 32.03
CA PRO A 509 0.45 7.90 32.55
C PRO A 509 1.07 7.41 33.86
N ASP A 510 2.31 7.81 34.16
CA ASP A 510 3.02 7.55 35.42
C ASP A 510 2.76 8.61 36.51
N GLY A 511 1.88 9.59 36.25
CA GLY A 511 1.42 10.57 37.23
C GLY A 511 2.24 11.86 37.32
N THR A 512 3.23 12.06 36.45
CA THR A 512 4.02 13.30 36.41
C THR A 512 3.17 14.44 35.82
N ARG A 513 3.04 15.55 36.56
CA ARG A 513 2.25 16.71 36.10
C ARG A 513 2.99 17.48 35.00
N VAL A 514 2.34 17.66 33.85
CA VAL A 514 2.87 18.35 32.66
C VAL A 514 2.11 19.64 32.37
N LEU A 515 0.79 19.63 32.55
CA LEU A 515 -0.09 20.79 32.41
C LEU A 515 -0.61 21.26 33.78
N GLU A 516 -0.88 22.55 33.88
CA GLU A 516 -1.56 23.11 35.06
C GLU A 516 -2.99 22.61 35.19
N ALA A 517 -3.68 22.42 34.06
CA ALA A 517 -5.01 21.83 34.00
C ALA A 517 -5.19 20.98 32.73
N PRO A 518 -6.11 20.02 32.73
CA PRO A 518 -6.57 19.36 31.50
C PRO A 518 -6.99 20.36 30.42
N LEU A 519 -6.79 20.00 29.16
CA LEU A 519 -7.31 20.79 28.04
C LEU A 519 -8.83 20.64 27.98
N LYS A 520 -9.54 21.70 28.37
CA LYS A 520 -10.99 21.81 28.23
C LYS A 520 -11.30 22.77 27.08
N ILE A 521 -12.12 22.32 26.14
CA ILE A 521 -12.48 23.10 24.95
C ILE A 521 -12.97 24.52 25.32
N ILE A 522 -13.89 24.63 26.29
CA ILE A 522 -14.47 25.91 26.71
C ILE A 522 -13.39 26.89 27.21
N ASP A 523 -12.45 26.42 28.02
CA ASP A 523 -11.39 27.25 28.59
C ASP A 523 -10.42 27.72 27.49
N MET A 524 -10.26 26.95 26.42
CA MET A 524 -9.33 27.25 25.32
C MET A 524 -9.92 28.15 24.23
N ILE A 525 -11.25 28.26 24.14
CA ILE A 525 -11.96 29.11 23.16
C ILE A 525 -12.52 30.40 23.78
N SER A 526 -12.44 30.53 25.10
CA SER A 526 -12.78 31.75 25.86
C SER A 526 -11.69 32.79 25.66
#